data_AF-A0A2W6Z749-F1
#
_entry.id   AF-A0A2W6Z749-F1
#
_cell.length_a   1.000
_cell.length_b   1.000
_cell.length_c   1.000
_cell.angle_alpha   90.00
_cell.angle_beta   90.00
_cell.angle_gamma   90.00
#
_symmetry.space_group_name_H-M   'P 1'
#
loop_
_entity.id
_entity.type
_entity.pdbx_description
1 polymer ?
#
loop_
_entity_poly.entity_id
_entity_poly.type
_entity_poly.pdbx_seq_one_letter_code
_entity_poly.pdbx_strand_id
1 'polypeptide(L)'
;MLVFKSLVKLAAAASVSGAIAVSPIFTLKAEALTEAQVLERLGSIPVFTITDDKGAPLLGAVPPQANAKPDDSQLLFFFLSPDEAQMMLSQVKKSNPEIGKKAQIVVRSMNDAYQVIRQNKDKKLVFQFIPSKASIDSARTILVSQGIAADKIPNVPVFFATGGQPNSQGLLTMSIDQNGKKEQVVPFFLDKTDLQSLLDRAGKEQPEVAKATKIQVASLFQVLDSMVSKDNKPNPEVERFQFVPSRTSFEYILKNSPQSNQPQVAPARTAPANTAKPAAPKKK
;
A
#
# COMPACT_ATOMS: atom_id res chain seq x y z
N MET A 1 25.27 7.16 20.49
CA MET A 1 26.09 6.07 21.05
C MET A 1 25.18 4.85 21.17
N LEU A 2 25.39 3.80 20.36
CA LEU A 2 24.73 2.49 20.48
C LEU A 2 25.61 1.49 19.74
N VAL A 3 26.22 0.61 20.54
CA VAL A 3 27.28 -0.32 20.14
C VAL A 3 26.63 -1.69 19.97
N PHE A 4 26.48 -2.17 18.73
CA PHE A 4 26.04 -3.54 18.48
C PHE A 4 27.24 -4.49 18.65
N LYS A 5 27.23 -5.27 19.74
CA LYS A 5 28.20 -6.35 19.96
C LYS A 5 27.67 -7.66 19.37
N SER A 6 28.53 -8.26 18.55
CA SER A 6 28.48 -9.59 17.94
C SER A 6 28.09 -10.71 18.91
N LEU A 7 27.31 -11.68 18.43
CA LEU A 7 27.16 -13.00 19.04
C LEU A 7 27.23 -14.07 17.94
N VAL A 8 28.46 -14.51 17.65
CA VAL A 8 28.75 -15.82 17.07
C VAL A 8 28.87 -16.81 18.23
N LYS A 9 28.06 -17.86 18.24
CA LYS A 9 28.42 -19.16 18.83
C LYS A 9 27.80 -20.30 18.02
N LEU A 10 28.62 -20.91 17.17
CA LEU A 10 28.40 -22.27 16.65
C LEU A 10 28.48 -23.23 17.83
N ALA A 11 27.52 -24.15 17.93
CA ALA A 11 27.69 -25.39 18.68
C ALA A 11 27.16 -26.54 17.81
N ALA A 12 28.10 -27.28 17.24
CA ALA A 12 27.85 -28.58 16.64
C ALA A 12 27.78 -29.63 17.76
N ALA A 13 26.76 -30.49 17.73
CA ALA A 13 26.81 -31.80 18.36
C ALA A 13 25.91 -32.75 17.57
N ALA A 14 26.53 -33.79 17.01
CA ALA A 14 25.91 -34.86 16.26
C ALA A 14 25.82 -36.12 17.13
N SER A 15 24.69 -36.84 17.07
CA SER A 15 24.57 -38.30 17.28
C SER A 15 23.09 -38.70 17.14
N VAL A 16 22.61 -39.30 16.03
CA VAL A 16 22.61 -40.73 15.63
C VAL A 16 21.26 -41.43 15.95
N SER A 17 20.61 -41.86 14.86
CA SER A 17 19.70 -43.02 14.65
C SER A 17 18.25 -43.04 15.15
N GLY A 18 17.33 -43.24 14.20
CA GLY A 18 15.96 -43.73 14.41
C GLY A 18 15.03 -43.41 13.24
N ALA A 19 15.09 -44.19 12.14
CA ALA A 19 14.24 -43.99 10.98
C ALA A 19 12.81 -44.52 11.25
N ILE A 20 11.88 -43.60 11.53
CA ILE A 20 10.46 -43.81 11.29
C ILE A 20 10.11 -42.94 10.09
N ALA A 21 9.71 -43.56 8.98
CA ALA A 21 9.17 -42.86 7.82
C ALA A 21 7.78 -42.31 8.16
N VAL A 22 7.76 -41.19 8.88
CA VAL A 22 6.57 -40.35 9.02
C VAL A 22 6.60 -39.41 7.82
N SER A 23 5.67 -39.57 6.89
CA SER A 23 5.47 -38.62 5.80
C SER A 23 5.41 -37.21 6.38
N PRO A 24 6.29 -36.27 6.01
CA PRO A 24 6.18 -34.92 6.52
C PRO A 24 4.91 -34.32 5.93
N ILE A 25 3.87 -34.23 6.75
CA ILE A 25 2.91 -33.14 6.61
C ILE A 25 3.78 -31.90 6.69
N PHE A 26 4.02 -31.24 5.56
CA PHE A 26 4.66 -29.93 5.51
C PHE A 26 3.74 -28.97 6.26
N THR A 27 3.87 -28.97 7.57
CA THR A 27 3.50 -27.83 8.40
C THR A 27 4.50 -26.76 8.01
N LEU A 28 4.11 -25.93 7.04
CA LEU A 28 4.77 -24.65 6.85
C LEU A 28 4.69 -23.98 8.21
N LYS A 29 5.80 -24.00 8.96
CA LYS A 29 5.89 -23.20 10.17
C LYS A 29 5.65 -21.78 9.72
N ALA A 30 4.57 -21.17 10.20
CA ALA A 30 4.36 -19.75 10.00
C ALA A 30 5.61 -19.06 10.58
N GLU A 31 6.42 -18.47 9.73
CA GLU A 31 7.55 -17.65 10.15
C GLU A 31 7.02 -16.22 10.31
N ALA A 32 7.58 -15.46 11.25
CA ALA A 32 7.30 -14.04 11.33
C ALA A 32 7.59 -13.33 10.00
N LEU A 33 6.82 -12.30 9.69
CA LEU A 33 7.12 -11.43 8.57
C LEU A 33 8.50 -10.79 8.76
N THR A 34 9.35 -10.96 7.74
CA THR A 34 10.62 -10.26 7.61
C THR A 34 10.39 -8.79 7.24
N GLU A 35 11.37 -7.93 7.50
CA GLU A 35 11.34 -6.52 7.06
C GLU A 35 11.07 -6.42 5.55
N ALA A 36 11.68 -7.29 4.74
CA ALA A 36 11.46 -7.32 3.29
C ALA A 36 9.99 -7.61 2.93
N GLN A 37 9.36 -8.61 3.55
CA GLN A 37 7.95 -8.95 3.32
C GLN A 37 6.99 -7.84 3.78
N VAL A 38 7.32 -7.13 4.86
CA VAL A 38 6.55 -5.95 5.30
C VAL A 38 6.66 -4.83 4.26
N LEU A 39 7.86 -4.60 3.70
CA LEU A 39 8.05 -3.59 2.65
C LEU A 39 7.38 -3.95 1.33
N GLU A 40 7.20 -5.22 1.00
CA GLU A 40 6.40 -5.64 -0.16
C GLU A 40 4.94 -5.16 -0.07
N ARG A 41 4.40 -4.97 1.15
CA ARG A 41 3.04 -4.40 1.34
C ARG A 41 2.94 -2.95 0.89
N LEU A 42 4.06 -2.22 0.84
CA LEU A 42 4.11 -0.87 0.28
C LEU A 42 4.08 -0.87 -1.25
N GLY A 43 4.32 -2.01 -1.89
CA GLY A 43 4.32 -2.15 -3.35
C GLY A 43 2.97 -1.87 -3.99
N SER A 44 1.87 -2.11 -3.25
CA SER A 44 0.51 -1.82 -3.74
C SER A 44 0.12 -0.34 -3.64
N ILE A 45 0.90 0.48 -2.94
CA ILE A 45 0.58 1.90 -2.72
C ILE A 45 1.30 2.73 -3.79
N PRO A 46 0.57 3.36 -4.72
CA PRO A 46 1.17 4.29 -5.65
C PRO A 46 1.54 5.59 -4.95
N VAL A 47 2.66 6.16 -5.36
CA VAL A 47 3.10 7.49 -4.99
C VAL A 47 3.42 8.28 -6.25
N PHE A 48 3.11 9.57 -6.22
CA PHE A 48 3.28 10.49 -7.33
C PHE A 48 4.45 11.42 -7.01
N THR A 49 5.40 11.55 -7.92
CA THR A 49 6.50 12.51 -7.79
C THR A 49 6.57 13.35 -9.05
N ILE A 50 7.08 14.58 -8.94
CA ILE A 50 7.22 15.47 -10.08
C ILE A 50 8.67 15.41 -10.54
N THR A 51 8.87 15.12 -11.82
CA THR A 51 10.20 15.04 -12.44
C THR A 51 10.31 16.00 -13.60
N ASP A 52 11.52 16.24 -14.07
CA ASP A 52 11.76 16.84 -15.39
C ASP A 52 11.46 15.83 -16.54
N ASP A 53 11.79 16.25 -17.77
CA ASP A 53 11.63 15.48 -19.00
C ASP A 53 12.58 14.28 -19.10
N LYS A 54 13.64 14.26 -18.27
CA LYS A 54 14.61 13.17 -18.16
C LYS A 54 14.30 12.20 -17.01
N GLY A 55 13.25 12.48 -16.24
CA GLY A 55 12.86 11.67 -15.09
C GLY A 55 13.62 11.98 -13.80
N ALA A 56 14.41 13.07 -13.77
CA ALA A 56 15.06 13.52 -12.54
C ALA A 56 14.04 14.23 -11.64
N PRO A 57 13.92 13.88 -10.34
CA PRO A 57 12.95 14.49 -9.45
C PRO A 57 13.19 15.99 -9.25
N LEU A 58 12.11 16.78 -9.23
CA LEU A 58 12.17 18.19 -8.87
C LEU A 58 12.30 18.34 -7.36
N LEU A 59 13.29 19.12 -6.95
CA LEU A 59 13.55 19.41 -5.54
C LEU A 59 12.96 20.76 -5.14
N GLY A 60 12.24 20.79 -4.02
CA GLY A 60 11.80 22.01 -3.35
C GLY A 60 12.88 22.56 -2.42
N ALA A 61 12.75 23.83 -2.04
CA ALA A 61 13.52 24.42 -0.95
C ALA A 61 12.72 24.37 0.35
N VAL A 62 13.41 24.23 1.49
CA VAL A 62 12.77 24.42 2.80
C VAL A 62 12.35 25.90 2.95
N PRO A 63 11.07 26.19 3.25
CA PRO A 63 10.64 27.57 3.47
C PRO A 63 11.40 28.18 4.66
N PRO A 64 11.90 29.42 4.55
CA PRO A 64 12.59 30.07 5.65
C PRO A 64 11.63 30.26 6.84
N GLN A 65 12.05 29.83 8.03
CA GLN A 65 11.33 30.06 9.27
C GLN A 65 11.79 31.37 9.91
N ALA A 66 10.85 32.15 10.46
CA ALA A 66 11.17 33.37 11.18
C ALA A 66 12.10 33.05 12.37
N ASN A 67 13.22 33.77 12.47
CA ASN A 67 14.25 33.61 13.50
C ASN A 67 15.05 32.28 13.46
N ALA A 68 15.00 31.52 12.35
CA ALA A 68 15.86 30.36 12.15
C ALA A 68 17.03 30.68 11.21
N LYS A 69 18.14 29.94 11.35
CA LYS A 69 19.22 29.97 10.35
C LYS A 69 18.69 29.44 9.01
N PRO A 70 19.18 29.95 7.86
CA PRO A 70 18.85 29.40 6.56
C PRO A 70 19.11 27.89 6.53
N ASP A 71 18.09 27.12 6.15
CA ASP A 71 18.19 25.70 5.93
C ASP A 71 18.50 25.46 4.45
N ASP A 72 19.69 24.92 4.16
CA ASP A 72 20.11 24.58 2.80
C ASP A 72 19.61 23.19 2.35
N SER A 73 18.74 22.57 3.15
CA SER A 73 18.10 21.32 2.80
C SER A 73 17.15 21.46 1.62
N GLN A 74 17.13 20.44 0.81
CA GLN A 74 16.24 20.27 -0.33
C GLN A 74 15.14 19.28 0.02
N LEU A 75 13.94 19.52 -0.50
CA LEU A 75 12.76 18.69 -0.27
C LEU A 75 12.45 17.86 -1.50
N LEU A 76 12.35 16.54 -1.33
CA LEU A 76 11.75 15.65 -2.32
C LEU A 76 10.37 15.20 -1.84
N PHE A 77 9.35 15.50 -2.65
CA PHE A 77 7.96 15.20 -2.33
C PHE A 77 7.48 13.91 -3.03
N PHE A 78 6.81 13.07 -2.24
CA PHE A 78 6.06 11.91 -2.68
C PHE A 78 4.59 12.11 -2.30
N PHE A 79 3.75 12.44 -3.26
CA PHE A 79 2.32 12.65 -3.05
C PHE A 79 1.60 11.30 -3.04
N LEU A 80 0.66 11.10 -2.11
CA LEU A 80 -0.18 9.89 -2.03
C LEU A 80 -1.50 10.05 -2.77
N SER A 81 -1.70 11.20 -3.41
CA SER A 81 -2.86 11.48 -4.24
C SER A 81 -2.41 12.23 -5.50
N PRO A 82 -2.99 11.89 -6.66
CA PRO A 82 -2.64 12.52 -7.92
C PRO A 82 -3.05 14.00 -7.94
N ASP A 83 -4.10 14.39 -7.21
CA ASP A 83 -4.62 15.76 -7.19
C ASP A 83 -3.62 16.72 -6.53
N GLU A 84 -3.02 16.33 -5.40
CA GLU A 84 -1.98 17.10 -4.72
C GLU A 84 -0.73 17.25 -5.58
N ALA A 85 -0.33 16.20 -6.31
CA ALA A 85 0.76 16.28 -7.27
C ALA A 85 0.45 17.25 -8.42
N GLN A 86 -0.80 17.25 -8.92
CA GLN A 86 -1.25 18.14 -10.00
C GLN A 86 -1.33 19.60 -9.53
N MET A 87 -1.79 19.84 -8.30
CA MET A 87 -1.76 21.17 -7.70
C MET A 87 -0.34 21.70 -7.59
N MET A 88 0.60 20.87 -7.09
CA MET A 88 2.01 21.27 -7.00
C MET A 88 2.61 21.51 -8.38
N LEU A 89 2.37 20.63 -9.36
CA LEU A 89 2.85 20.84 -10.73
C LEU A 89 2.30 22.13 -11.34
N SER A 90 1.03 22.44 -11.09
CA SER A 90 0.42 23.70 -11.53
C SER A 90 1.07 24.92 -10.88
N GLN A 91 1.44 24.82 -9.59
CA GLN A 91 2.17 25.87 -8.89
C GLN A 91 3.58 26.06 -9.45
N VAL A 92 4.28 24.97 -9.78
CA VAL A 92 5.59 25.02 -10.45
C VAL A 92 5.47 25.70 -11.81
N LYS A 93 4.46 25.33 -12.62
CA LYS A 93 4.21 25.96 -13.93
C LYS A 93 3.96 27.47 -13.85
N LYS A 94 3.28 27.93 -12.79
CA LYS A 94 3.04 29.36 -12.55
C LYS A 94 4.27 30.10 -12.05
N SER A 95 5.00 29.49 -11.11
CA SER A 95 6.11 30.17 -10.40
C SER A 95 7.42 30.10 -11.17
N ASN A 96 7.64 29.04 -11.94
CA ASN A 96 8.80 28.85 -12.81
C ASN A 96 8.38 28.17 -14.12
N PRO A 97 7.91 28.94 -15.12
CA PRO A 97 7.42 28.40 -16.39
C PRO A 97 8.44 27.56 -17.15
N GLU A 98 9.73 27.89 -17.08
CA GLU A 98 10.78 27.17 -17.79
C GLU A 98 10.98 25.75 -17.26
N ILE A 99 10.96 25.57 -15.94
CA ILE A 99 10.94 24.23 -15.32
C ILE A 99 9.59 23.56 -15.57
N GLY A 100 8.49 24.30 -15.35
CA GLY A 100 7.13 23.75 -15.43
C GLY A 100 6.72 23.20 -16.80
N LYS A 101 7.29 23.71 -17.90
CA LYS A 101 7.08 23.18 -19.26
C LYS A 101 7.64 21.77 -19.44
N LYS A 102 8.72 21.44 -18.73
CA LYS A 102 9.39 20.13 -18.79
C LYS A 102 8.96 19.20 -17.66
N ALA A 103 8.28 19.76 -16.66
CA ALA A 103 7.86 19.01 -15.49
C ALA A 103 6.65 18.10 -15.78
N GLN A 104 6.72 16.87 -15.28
CA GLN A 104 5.69 15.85 -15.42
C GLN A 104 5.50 15.06 -14.12
N ILE A 105 4.33 14.45 -13.95
CA ILE A 105 4.05 13.57 -12.82
C ILE A 105 4.41 12.15 -13.22
N VAL A 106 5.25 11.50 -12.42
CA VAL A 106 5.64 10.10 -12.55
C VAL A 106 5.06 9.31 -11.38
N VAL A 107 4.51 8.13 -11.67
CA VAL A 107 4.02 7.19 -10.67
C VAL A 107 5.14 6.22 -10.29
N ARG A 108 5.31 5.99 -8.99
CA ARG A 108 6.22 5.00 -8.39
C ARG A 108 5.42 4.18 -7.35
N SER A 109 5.97 3.07 -6.88
CA SER A 109 5.43 2.44 -5.67
C SER A 109 5.99 3.11 -4.42
N MET A 110 5.26 3.03 -3.30
CA MET A 110 5.75 3.50 -2.00
C MET A 110 6.96 2.68 -1.53
N ASN A 111 7.04 1.40 -1.92
CA ASN A 111 8.22 0.58 -1.69
C ASN A 111 9.46 1.18 -2.38
N ASP A 112 9.37 1.55 -3.66
CA ASP A 112 10.48 2.19 -4.38
C ASP A 112 10.90 3.51 -3.72
N ALA A 113 9.93 4.35 -3.35
CA ALA A 113 10.21 5.60 -2.65
C ALA A 113 10.90 5.35 -1.30
N TYR A 114 10.45 4.35 -0.54
CA TYR A 114 11.07 3.96 0.72
C TYR A 114 12.51 3.47 0.53
N GLN A 115 12.78 2.68 -0.52
CA GLN A 115 14.13 2.23 -0.84
C GLN A 115 15.05 3.39 -1.20
N VAL A 116 14.56 4.37 -1.98
CA VAL A 116 15.31 5.60 -2.29
C VAL A 116 15.67 6.35 -1.01
N ILE A 117 14.70 6.52 -0.09
CA ILE A 117 14.93 7.18 1.20
C ILE A 117 16.00 6.44 2.01
N ARG A 118 15.92 5.11 2.09
CA ARG A 118 16.86 4.28 2.86
C ARG A 118 18.27 4.27 2.29
N GLN A 119 18.41 4.28 0.97
CA GLN A 119 19.70 4.23 0.29
C GLN A 119 20.36 5.61 0.22
N ASN A 120 19.58 6.69 0.37
CA ASN A 120 20.11 8.04 0.36
C ASN A 120 21.03 8.30 1.56
N LYS A 121 22.23 8.80 1.26
CA LYS A 121 23.24 9.19 2.26
C LYS A 121 23.35 10.70 2.43
N ASP A 122 22.71 11.47 1.55
CA ASP A 122 22.73 12.92 1.62
C ASP A 122 21.80 13.43 2.73
N LYS A 123 22.40 14.02 3.76
CA LYS A 123 21.66 14.56 4.92
C LYS A 123 20.94 15.87 4.62
N LYS A 124 21.26 16.53 3.49
CA LYS A 124 20.58 17.75 3.04
C LYS A 124 19.34 17.45 2.22
N LEU A 125 19.11 16.21 1.81
CA LEU A 125 17.90 15.82 1.12
C LEU A 125 16.88 15.27 2.12
N VAL A 126 15.79 16.00 2.30
CA VAL A 126 14.68 15.65 3.18
C VAL A 126 13.52 15.14 2.32
N PHE A 127 12.98 13.99 2.69
CA PHE A 127 11.88 13.35 1.98
C PHE A 127 10.57 13.54 2.71
N GLN A 128 9.50 13.84 1.97
CA GLN A 128 8.18 14.01 2.55
C GLN A 128 7.13 13.23 1.77
N PHE A 129 6.39 12.38 2.48
CA PHE A 129 5.13 11.84 1.99
C PHE A 129 4.02 12.85 2.27
N ILE A 130 3.27 13.19 1.23
CA ILE A 130 2.19 14.18 1.28
C ILE A 130 0.85 13.45 1.05
N PRO A 131 0.06 13.20 2.10
CA PRO A 131 -1.29 12.65 1.95
C PRO A 131 -2.22 13.63 1.26
N SER A 132 -3.41 13.14 0.87
CA SER A 132 -4.44 14.06 0.42
C SER A 132 -4.90 14.96 1.56
N LYS A 133 -5.29 16.19 1.22
CA LYS A 133 -5.88 17.12 2.20
C LYS A 133 -7.12 16.51 2.86
N ALA A 134 -7.97 15.85 2.07
CA ALA A 134 -9.17 15.18 2.56
C ALA A 134 -8.86 14.08 3.58
N SER A 135 -7.75 13.35 3.39
CA SER A 135 -7.30 12.31 4.33
C SER A 135 -6.84 12.93 5.66
N ILE A 136 -6.05 14.00 5.63
CA ILE A 136 -5.65 14.73 6.84
C ILE A 136 -6.85 15.31 7.59
N ASP A 137 -7.80 15.92 6.87
CA ASP A 137 -8.98 16.55 7.47
C ASP A 137 -9.93 15.49 8.07
N SER A 138 -10.06 14.33 7.43
CA SER A 138 -10.81 13.19 7.97
C SER A 138 -10.16 12.62 9.24
N ALA A 139 -8.83 12.43 9.21
CA ALA A 139 -8.07 11.96 10.36
C ALA A 139 -8.20 12.92 11.55
N ARG A 140 -8.08 14.24 11.30
CA ARG A 140 -8.29 15.29 12.30
C ARG A 140 -9.67 15.17 12.95
N THR A 141 -10.71 15.07 12.13
CA THR A 141 -12.10 15.00 12.59
C THR A 141 -12.32 13.80 13.51
N ILE A 142 -11.82 12.62 13.11
CA ILE A 142 -11.96 11.40 13.92
C ILE A 142 -11.17 11.52 15.22
N LEU A 143 -9.91 11.92 15.17
CA LEU A 143 -9.04 12.01 16.36
C LEU A 143 -9.58 13.03 17.38
N VAL A 144 -10.01 14.22 16.93
CA VAL A 144 -10.60 15.24 17.81
C VAL A 144 -11.89 14.73 18.45
N SER A 145 -12.72 14.00 17.71
CA SER A 145 -13.95 13.39 18.26
C SER A 145 -13.67 12.34 19.35
N GLN A 146 -12.45 11.78 19.36
CA GLN A 146 -11.96 10.82 20.35
C GLN A 146 -11.18 11.50 21.51
N GLY A 147 -11.13 12.83 21.56
CA GLY A 147 -10.37 13.57 22.58
C GLY A 147 -8.86 13.61 22.33
N ILE A 148 -8.40 13.21 21.13
CA ILE A 148 -6.99 13.26 20.74
C ILE A 148 -6.70 14.64 20.13
N ALA A 149 -5.63 15.27 20.61
CA ALA A 149 -5.24 16.61 20.18
C ALA A 149 -4.86 16.66 18.68
N ALA A 150 -5.18 17.79 18.06
CA ALA A 150 -5.08 18.00 16.61
C ALA A 150 -3.63 18.08 16.07
N ASP A 151 -2.65 18.18 16.95
CA ASP A 151 -1.21 18.12 16.68
C ASP A 151 -0.67 16.67 16.62
N LYS A 152 -1.47 15.69 17.05
CA LYS A 152 -1.13 14.26 17.01
C LYS A 152 -1.62 13.53 15.77
N ILE A 153 -1.99 14.27 14.72
CA ILE A 153 -2.41 13.67 13.45
C ILE A 153 -1.20 12.99 12.81
N PRO A 154 -1.30 11.71 12.43
CA PRO A 154 -0.20 11.01 11.78
C PRO A 154 0.13 11.66 10.43
N ASN A 155 1.41 11.71 10.09
CA ASN A 155 1.88 12.28 8.82
C ASN A 155 1.34 11.53 7.60
N VAL A 156 1.12 10.21 7.72
CA VAL A 156 0.42 9.41 6.72
C VAL A 156 -0.69 8.64 7.43
N PRO A 157 -1.93 9.19 7.49
CA PRO A 157 -3.06 8.50 8.09
C PRO A 157 -3.51 7.32 7.22
N VAL A 158 -3.92 6.26 7.89
CA VAL A 158 -4.71 5.17 7.30
C VAL A 158 -5.95 4.92 8.14
N PHE A 159 -7.02 4.50 7.50
CA PHE A 159 -8.33 4.27 8.09
C PHE A 159 -8.67 2.79 8.08
N PHE A 160 -9.18 2.29 9.20
CA PHE A 160 -9.63 0.92 9.33
C PHE A 160 -10.91 0.87 10.15
N ALA A 161 -11.67 -0.20 10.03
CA ALA A 161 -12.89 -0.38 10.79
C ALA A 161 -12.68 -1.38 11.92
N THR A 162 -13.24 -1.04 13.07
CA THR A 162 -13.42 -1.96 14.21
C THR A 162 -14.90 -2.27 14.37
N GLY A 163 -15.24 -3.49 14.77
CA GLY A 163 -16.63 -3.89 15.02
C GLY A 163 -16.74 -5.02 16.03
N GLY A 164 -17.97 -5.30 16.47
CA GLY A 164 -18.24 -6.32 17.48
C GLY A 164 -18.96 -5.75 18.71
N GLN A 165 -19.19 -6.60 19.70
CA GLN A 165 -19.84 -6.19 20.94
C GLN A 165 -18.96 -5.19 21.72
N PRO A 166 -19.53 -4.30 22.55
CA PRO A 166 -18.77 -3.29 23.30
C PRO A 166 -17.59 -3.84 24.11
N ASN A 167 -17.69 -5.10 24.57
CA ASN A 167 -16.68 -5.77 25.38
C ASN A 167 -15.77 -6.70 24.56
N SER A 168 -15.92 -6.73 23.23
CA SER A 168 -15.18 -7.61 22.31
C SER A 168 -15.10 -7.00 20.90
N GLN A 169 -14.61 -5.76 20.81
CA GLN A 169 -14.36 -5.12 19.53
C GLN A 169 -13.11 -5.71 18.87
N GLY A 170 -13.23 -6.13 17.62
CA GLY A 170 -12.13 -6.64 16.79
C GLY A 170 -11.95 -5.83 15.51
N LEU A 171 -10.86 -6.08 14.80
CA LEU A 171 -10.63 -5.54 13.46
C LEU A 171 -11.62 -6.14 12.47
N LEU A 172 -12.23 -5.31 11.64
CA LEU A 172 -13.10 -5.76 10.57
C LEU A 172 -12.25 -6.41 9.47
N THR A 173 -12.63 -7.60 9.04
CA THR A 173 -12.01 -8.31 7.93
C THR A 173 -12.89 -8.30 6.69
N MET A 174 -12.27 -8.41 5.53
CA MET A 174 -12.95 -8.62 4.25
C MET A 174 -12.41 -9.85 3.55
N SER A 175 -13.26 -10.56 2.79
CA SER A 175 -12.81 -11.65 1.93
C SER A 175 -12.42 -11.09 0.57
N ILE A 176 -11.19 -11.35 0.13
CA ILE A 176 -10.72 -11.06 -1.22
C ILE A 176 -10.44 -12.37 -1.96
N ASP A 177 -10.61 -12.38 -3.27
CA ASP A 177 -10.20 -13.50 -4.11
C ASP A 177 -8.77 -13.26 -4.59
N GLN A 178 -7.84 -14.11 -4.16
CA GLN A 178 -6.48 -14.16 -4.67
C GLN A 178 -6.28 -15.49 -5.40
N ASN A 179 -6.17 -15.44 -6.73
CA ASN A 179 -5.89 -16.61 -7.58
C ASN A 179 -6.88 -17.78 -7.37
N GLY A 180 -8.18 -17.48 -7.18
CA GLY A 180 -9.22 -18.48 -6.94
C GLY A 180 -9.30 -18.97 -5.50
N LYS A 181 -8.53 -18.38 -4.58
CA LYS A 181 -8.60 -18.64 -3.13
C LYS A 181 -9.19 -17.43 -2.42
N LYS A 182 -10.20 -17.68 -1.59
CA LYS A 182 -10.76 -16.66 -0.71
C LYS A 182 -9.85 -16.48 0.49
N GLU A 183 -9.30 -15.29 0.63
CA GLU A 183 -8.44 -14.89 1.75
C GLU A 183 -9.12 -13.81 2.57
N GLN A 184 -9.02 -13.91 3.89
CA GLN A 184 -9.46 -12.84 4.78
C GLN A 184 -8.34 -11.85 5.02
N VAL A 185 -8.60 -10.58 4.73
CA VAL A 185 -7.66 -9.47 4.96
C VAL A 185 -8.25 -8.43 5.89
N VAL A 186 -7.38 -7.73 6.62
CA VAL A 186 -7.71 -6.52 7.38
C VAL A 186 -7.30 -5.31 6.54
N PRO A 187 -8.26 -4.54 6.01
CA PRO A 187 -7.96 -3.46 5.08
C PRO A 187 -7.65 -2.15 5.81
N PHE A 188 -6.54 -1.51 5.42
CA PHE A 188 -6.13 -0.17 5.84
C PHE A 188 -6.21 0.78 4.64
N PHE A 189 -7.21 1.64 4.62
CA PHE A 189 -7.48 2.55 3.52
C PHE A 189 -6.68 3.85 3.65
N LEU A 190 -6.15 4.37 2.54
CA LEU A 190 -5.53 5.70 2.51
C LEU A 190 -6.59 6.83 2.44
N ASP A 191 -7.83 6.50 2.06
CA ASP A 191 -8.96 7.42 1.99
C ASP A 191 -10.14 6.95 2.86
N LYS A 192 -10.63 7.82 3.73
CA LYS A 192 -11.76 7.52 4.63
C LYS A 192 -13.06 7.28 3.88
N THR A 193 -13.27 7.95 2.76
CA THR A 193 -14.49 7.86 1.94
C THR A 193 -14.59 6.50 1.27
N ASP A 194 -13.46 5.92 0.87
CA ASP A 194 -13.42 4.57 0.30
C ASP A 194 -13.82 3.53 1.35
N LEU A 195 -13.30 3.63 2.58
CA LEU A 195 -13.74 2.79 3.70
C LEU A 195 -15.23 3.01 4.03
N GLN A 196 -15.69 4.26 4.10
CA GLN A 196 -17.09 4.56 4.37
C GLN A 196 -18.01 3.93 3.32
N SER A 197 -17.66 4.06 2.04
CA SER A 197 -18.45 3.50 0.93
C SER A 197 -18.56 1.97 1.02
N LEU A 198 -17.48 1.32 1.47
CA LEU A 198 -17.49 -0.12 1.73
C LEU A 198 -18.44 -0.47 2.89
N LEU A 199 -18.35 0.25 4.00
CA LEU A 199 -19.21 0.03 5.17
C LEU A 199 -20.68 0.31 4.85
N ASP A 200 -20.99 1.33 4.07
CA ASP A 200 -22.36 1.67 3.67
C ASP A 200 -22.96 0.57 2.80
N ARG A 201 -22.17 -0.03 1.90
CA ARG A 201 -22.60 -1.18 1.09
C ARG A 201 -22.84 -2.40 1.96
N ALA A 202 -21.89 -2.72 2.84
CA ALA A 202 -22.02 -3.83 3.78
C ALA A 202 -23.24 -3.64 4.69
N GLY A 203 -23.52 -2.42 5.13
CA GLY A 203 -24.68 -2.08 5.97
C GLY A 203 -26.03 -2.24 5.28
N LYS A 204 -26.10 -2.05 3.96
CA LYS A 204 -27.31 -2.33 3.17
C LYS A 204 -27.64 -3.83 3.11
N GLU A 205 -26.61 -4.68 3.10
CA GLU A 205 -26.75 -6.13 3.07
C GLU A 205 -26.90 -6.72 4.48
N GLN A 206 -26.22 -6.14 5.47
CA GLN A 206 -26.16 -6.58 6.86
C GLN A 206 -26.24 -5.37 7.81
N PRO A 207 -27.45 -4.94 8.22
CA PRO A 207 -27.64 -3.74 9.04
C PRO A 207 -26.88 -3.74 10.37
N GLU A 208 -26.61 -4.92 10.94
CA GLU A 208 -25.87 -5.06 12.19
C GLU A 208 -24.39 -4.63 12.06
N VAL A 209 -23.80 -4.75 10.85
CA VAL A 209 -22.45 -4.24 10.58
C VAL A 209 -22.41 -2.71 10.75
N ALA A 210 -23.39 -2.00 10.21
CA ALA A 210 -23.45 -0.54 10.30
C ALA A 210 -23.61 -0.05 11.75
N LYS A 211 -24.37 -0.77 12.58
CA LYS A 211 -24.61 -0.40 13.99
C LYS A 211 -23.39 -0.62 14.89
N ALA A 212 -22.58 -1.63 14.58
CA ALA A 212 -21.48 -2.07 15.44
C ALA A 212 -20.10 -1.55 14.99
N THR A 213 -20.00 -0.88 13.84
CA THR A 213 -18.71 -0.46 13.28
C THR A 213 -18.32 0.96 13.65
N LYS A 214 -17.03 1.15 13.90
CA LYS A 214 -16.39 2.45 14.10
C LYS A 214 -15.16 2.54 13.21
N ILE A 215 -15.00 3.68 12.53
CA ILE A 215 -13.79 4.00 11.78
C ILE A 215 -12.74 4.52 12.76
N GLN A 216 -11.54 3.99 12.65
CA GLN A 216 -10.36 4.35 13.43
C GLN A 216 -9.26 4.88 12.51
N VAL A 217 -8.29 5.58 13.10
CA VAL A 217 -7.15 6.17 12.40
C VAL A 217 -5.86 5.62 12.99
N ALA A 218 -4.92 5.24 12.14
CA ALA A 218 -3.54 4.91 12.53
C ALA A 218 -2.53 5.60 11.62
N SER A 219 -1.26 5.62 12.02
CA SER A 219 -0.17 5.95 11.11
C SER A 219 0.19 4.74 10.26
N LEU A 220 0.33 4.93 8.95
CA LEU A 220 0.81 3.88 8.04
C LEU A 220 2.13 3.24 8.52
N PHE A 221 3.09 4.05 8.97
CA PHE A 221 4.38 3.55 9.44
C PHE A 221 4.27 2.78 10.75
N GLN A 222 3.38 3.19 11.66
CA GLN A 222 3.12 2.41 12.87
C GLN A 222 2.47 1.07 12.56
N VAL A 223 1.58 1.03 11.54
CA VAL A 223 1.00 -0.23 11.07
C VAL A 223 2.10 -1.14 10.50
N LEU A 224 3.00 -0.63 9.66
CA LEU A 224 4.14 -1.39 9.15
C LEU A 224 5.04 -1.90 10.29
N ASP A 225 5.39 -1.04 11.24
CA ASP A 225 6.21 -1.42 12.40
C ASP A 225 5.55 -2.53 13.23
N SER A 226 4.20 -2.54 13.31
CA SER A 226 3.46 -3.59 14.00
C SER A 226 3.48 -4.93 13.28
N MET A 227 3.72 -4.94 11.96
CA MET A 227 3.86 -6.17 11.18
C MET A 227 5.20 -6.85 11.41
N VAL A 228 6.23 -6.12 11.84
CA VAL A 228 7.56 -6.67 12.13
C VAL A 228 7.53 -7.37 13.50
N SER A 229 7.75 -8.68 13.52
CA SER A 229 7.77 -9.42 14.78
C SER A 229 9.02 -9.11 15.60
N LYS A 230 8.82 -8.67 16.85
CA LYS A 230 9.93 -8.39 17.79
C LYS A 230 10.66 -9.65 18.27
N ASP A 231 10.00 -10.81 18.18
CA ASP A 231 10.50 -12.09 18.70
C ASP A 231 10.68 -13.17 17.62
N ASN A 232 10.62 -12.81 16.32
CA ASN A 232 10.52 -13.75 15.21
C ASN A 232 9.36 -14.77 15.33
N LYS A 233 8.32 -14.42 16.11
CA LYS A 233 7.10 -15.22 16.22
C LYS A 233 6.08 -14.78 15.18
N PRO A 234 5.50 -15.69 14.39
CA PRO A 234 4.40 -15.35 13.48
C PRO A 234 3.25 -14.71 14.26
N ASN A 235 2.68 -13.67 13.67
CA ASN A 235 1.44 -13.09 14.14
C ASN A 235 0.43 -13.15 12.99
N PRO A 236 -0.48 -14.15 13.01
CA PRO A 236 -1.44 -14.37 11.94
C PRO A 236 -2.38 -13.19 11.67
N GLU A 237 -2.52 -12.26 12.62
CA GLU A 237 -3.37 -11.08 12.48
C GLU A 237 -2.73 -10.04 11.55
N VAL A 238 -1.45 -9.73 11.77
CA VAL A 238 -0.72 -8.72 10.98
C VAL A 238 -0.35 -9.23 9.58
N GLU A 239 -0.25 -10.55 9.39
CA GLU A 239 -0.09 -11.18 8.07
C GLU A 239 -1.24 -10.90 7.11
N ARG A 240 -2.43 -10.61 7.67
CA ARG A 240 -3.65 -10.29 6.92
C ARG A 240 -3.78 -8.81 6.63
N PHE A 241 -2.87 -7.96 7.12
CA PHE A 241 -2.99 -6.51 6.91
C PHE A 241 -2.68 -6.17 5.46
N GLN A 242 -3.58 -5.42 4.84
CA GLN A 242 -3.44 -4.98 3.46
C GLN A 242 -3.76 -3.50 3.34
N PHE A 243 -2.87 -2.75 2.68
CA PHE A 243 -3.12 -1.36 2.37
C PHE A 243 -3.96 -1.23 1.10
N VAL A 244 -4.96 -0.36 1.16
CA VAL A 244 -5.86 -0.04 0.06
C VAL A 244 -5.59 1.41 -0.38
N PRO A 245 -4.99 1.62 -1.56
CA PRO A 245 -4.81 2.95 -2.14
C PRO A 245 -6.12 3.72 -2.29
N SER A 246 -6.03 5.04 -2.42
CA SER A 246 -7.22 5.81 -2.77
C SER A 246 -7.74 5.42 -4.15
N ARG A 247 -9.06 5.42 -4.31
CA ARG A 247 -9.71 5.19 -5.60
C ARG A 247 -9.22 6.16 -6.68
N THR A 248 -9.00 7.43 -6.32
CA THR A 248 -8.47 8.46 -7.23
C THR A 248 -7.09 8.10 -7.77
N SER A 249 -6.23 7.50 -6.94
CA SER A 249 -4.90 7.05 -7.36
C SER A 249 -5.00 5.90 -8.35
N PHE A 250 -5.89 4.94 -8.09
CA PHE A 250 -6.13 3.82 -9.01
C PHE A 250 -6.69 4.29 -10.35
N GLU A 251 -7.68 5.19 -10.34
CA GLU A 251 -8.26 5.76 -11.55
C GLU A 251 -7.24 6.56 -12.38
N TYR A 252 -6.37 7.33 -11.72
CA TYR A 252 -5.27 8.03 -12.40
C TYR A 252 -4.34 7.06 -13.10
N ILE A 253 -3.94 5.97 -12.44
CA ILE A 253 -3.05 4.96 -13.03
C ILE A 253 -3.72 4.30 -14.22
N LEU A 254 -5.00 3.91 -14.12
CA LEU A 254 -5.72 3.32 -15.25
C LEU A 254 -5.79 4.25 -16.46
N LYS A 255 -6.02 5.54 -16.23
CA LYS A 255 -6.12 6.55 -17.29
C LYS A 255 -4.77 6.89 -17.93
N ASN A 256 -3.70 6.85 -17.14
CA ASN A 256 -2.38 7.35 -17.53
C ASN A 256 -1.34 6.23 -17.74
N SER A 257 -1.73 4.97 -17.59
CA SER A 257 -0.87 3.85 -17.98
C SER A 257 -0.74 3.82 -19.50
N PRO A 258 0.48 3.82 -20.07
CA PRO A 258 0.64 3.52 -21.48
C PRO A 258 0.02 2.14 -21.74
N GLN A 259 -0.85 2.01 -22.74
CA GLN A 259 -1.29 0.72 -23.25
C GLN A 259 -0.06 -0.05 -23.76
N SER A 260 0.61 -0.78 -22.88
CA SER A 260 1.64 -1.74 -23.22
C SER A 260 1.31 -3.05 -22.50
N ASN A 261 0.87 -4.03 -23.29
CA ASN A 261 0.65 -5.44 -22.98
C ASN A 261 -0.39 -5.79 -21.92
N GLN A 262 -1.67 -5.74 -22.31
CA GLN A 262 -2.52 -6.90 -22.00
C GLN A 262 -1.87 -8.13 -22.65
N PRO A 263 -1.74 -9.29 -21.97
CA PRO A 263 -1.66 -10.55 -22.69
C PRO A 263 -2.91 -10.63 -23.55
N GLN A 264 -2.72 -10.44 -24.85
CA GLN A 264 -3.71 -10.71 -25.86
C GLN A 264 -4.06 -12.19 -25.69
N VAL A 265 -5.19 -12.47 -25.06
CA VAL A 265 -5.83 -13.78 -25.17
C VAL A 265 -6.10 -13.91 -26.65
N ALA A 266 -5.26 -14.68 -27.34
CA ALA A 266 -5.47 -14.99 -28.75
C ALA A 266 -6.92 -15.48 -28.88
N PRO A 267 -7.74 -14.89 -29.76
CA PRO A 267 -9.04 -15.48 -30.04
C PRO A 267 -8.78 -16.92 -30.47
N ALA A 268 -9.37 -17.84 -29.73
CA ALA A 268 -9.31 -19.26 -30.02
C ALA A 268 -9.63 -19.43 -31.51
N ARG A 269 -8.64 -19.92 -32.27
CA ARG A 269 -8.88 -20.41 -33.62
C ARG A 269 -9.94 -21.49 -33.48
N THR A 270 -11.17 -21.17 -33.85
CA THR A 270 -12.20 -22.16 -34.12
C THR A 270 -11.61 -23.14 -35.12
N ALA A 271 -11.41 -24.38 -34.66
CA ALA A 271 -11.07 -25.49 -35.51
C ALA A 271 -12.10 -25.57 -36.66
N PRO A 272 -11.69 -25.75 -37.92
CA PRO A 272 -12.62 -25.96 -39.01
C PRO A 272 -13.47 -27.20 -38.71
N ALA A 273 -14.79 -27.00 -38.71
CA ALA A 273 -15.77 -28.06 -38.60
C ALA A 273 -15.54 -29.08 -39.71
N ASN A 274 -15.36 -30.32 -39.28
CA ASN A 274 -15.26 -31.51 -40.10
C ASN A 274 -16.50 -31.58 -41.00
N THR A 275 -16.32 -31.37 -42.30
CA THR A 275 -17.38 -31.46 -43.30
C THR A 275 -17.91 -32.89 -43.35
N ALA A 276 -19.10 -33.08 -42.78
CA ALA A 276 -19.89 -34.27 -42.99
C ALA A 276 -20.21 -34.45 -44.48
N LYS A 277 -19.75 -35.58 -45.01
CA LYS A 277 -20.03 -36.09 -46.36
C LYS A 277 -21.54 -36.30 -46.55
N PRO A 278 -22.17 -35.79 -47.62
CA PRO A 278 -23.58 -36.06 -47.89
C PRO A 278 -23.79 -37.51 -48.34
N ALA A 279 -24.75 -38.19 -47.72
CA ALA A 279 -25.27 -39.46 -48.19
C ALA A 279 -26.06 -39.26 -49.50
N ALA A 280 -25.73 -40.06 -50.50
CA ALA A 280 -26.42 -40.12 -51.78
C ALA A 280 -27.84 -40.72 -51.64
N PRO A 281 -28.78 -40.35 -52.52
CA PRO A 281 -30.19 -40.73 -52.41
C PRO A 281 -30.44 -42.17 -52.89
N LYS A 282 -31.30 -42.90 -52.17
CA LYS A 282 -31.94 -44.11 -52.70
C LYS A 282 -33.04 -43.70 -53.69
N LYS A 283 -32.92 -44.16 -54.94
CA LYS A 283 -34.01 -44.18 -55.93
C LYS A 283 -34.81 -45.47 -55.79
N LYS A 284 -36.14 -45.31 -55.86
CA LYS A 284 -37.21 -46.29 -56.11
C LYS A 284 -37.38 -47.45 -55.13
#